data_AF-A0A2B4RDJ3-F1
#
_entry.id   AF-A0A2B4RDJ3-F1
#
_cell.length_a   1.000
_cell.length_b   1.000
_cell.length_c   1.000
_cell.angle_alpha   90.00
_cell.angle_beta   90.00
_cell.angle_gamma   90.00
#
_symmetry.space_group_name_H-M   'P 1'
#
loop_
_entity.id
_entity.type
_entity.pdbx_description
1 polymer ?
#
loop_
_entity_poly.entity_id
_entity_poly.type
_entity_poly.pdbx_seq_one_letter_code
_entity_poly.pdbx_strand_id
1 'polypeptide(L)'
;MSGEVLFYDGAELSFSEEVSTDCKDPGEINFVASIQNWFNPNNWQQMEVNKQPFTLSPVSILHADNVPCVHDTVVFPQDSSFIVKSVLPVRVAAVELFGEAQSSTSFKDFYSSASGSMQFNFTGPTDITANHCDDRTGCACGYWKFAKTICSHVKCEEPTCASAFQPEGSCCEVCGTLLKLGLGQDFKMNDFTSLLQNFSQNEYEDVSVATSKTEANFVQVVLTDREGGNKAQMAAEHLKEVLILDKSFNVAVTEVLEQSGTKAIAGKKTGSCASITHNS
;
A
#
# COMPACT_ATOMS: atom_id res chain seq x y z
N MET A 1 26.81 22.88 -3.69
CA MET A 1 25.85 22.08 -2.93
C MET A 1 25.21 23.00 -1.91
N SER A 2 23.89 22.96 -1.78
CA SER A 2 23.14 23.77 -0.83
C SER A 2 22.30 22.82 0.02
N GLY A 3 22.33 23.01 1.33
CA GLY A 3 21.64 22.20 2.32
C GLY A 3 21.64 22.94 3.65
N GLU A 4 20.85 22.45 4.59
CA GLU A 4 20.74 23.00 5.94
C GLU A 4 20.87 21.88 6.97
N VAL A 5 21.47 22.20 8.12
CA VAL A 5 21.50 21.33 9.30
C VAL A 5 20.57 21.95 10.32
N LEU A 6 19.50 21.24 10.65
CA LEU A 6 18.49 21.68 11.61
C LEU A 6 18.90 21.26 13.02
N PHE A 7 19.11 22.23 13.90
CA PHE A 7 19.37 22.00 15.32
C PHE A 7 18.06 22.08 16.09
N TYR A 8 17.53 20.91 16.46
CA TYR A 8 16.37 20.80 17.34
C TYR A 8 16.78 20.89 18.83
N ASP A 9 15.81 20.95 19.74
CA ASP A 9 16.12 21.01 21.17
C ASP A 9 16.90 19.76 21.63
N GLY A 10 18.06 19.98 22.24
CA GLY A 10 19.02 18.93 22.60
C GLY A 10 20.01 18.52 21.49
N ALA A 11 19.99 19.14 20.32
CA ALA A 11 21.04 18.95 19.31
C ALA A 11 22.34 19.68 19.72
N GLU A 12 23.47 18.98 19.71
CA GLU A 12 24.78 19.52 20.05
C GLU A 12 25.76 19.31 18.89
N LEU A 13 26.52 20.35 18.56
CA LEU A 13 27.71 20.24 17.71
C LEU A 13 28.91 20.72 18.53
N SER A 14 29.83 19.80 18.79
CA SER A 14 31.07 20.08 19.50
C SER A 14 32.27 19.78 18.61
N PHE A 15 33.36 20.51 18.85
CA PHE A 15 34.63 20.34 18.17
C PHE A 15 35.67 19.88 19.20
N SER A 16 36.46 18.87 18.86
CA SER A 16 37.54 18.34 19.70
C SER A 16 38.83 18.25 18.89
N GLU A 17 39.94 18.65 19.51
CA GLU A 17 41.29 18.44 18.95
C GLU A 17 41.79 17.01 19.21
N GLU A 18 41.19 16.33 20.19
CA GLU A 18 41.48 14.94 20.54
C GLU A 18 40.50 14.00 19.83
N VAL A 19 41.04 12.94 19.20
CA VAL A 19 40.22 11.88 18.58
C VAL A 19 39.54 11.10 19.71
N SER A 20 38.21 11.13 19.75
CA SER A 20 37.45 10.38 20.75
C SER A 20 37.77 8.89 20.69
N THR A 21 38.09 8.29 21.84
CA THR A 21 38.27 6.84 21.97
C THR A 21 36.96 6.07 21.98
N ASP A 22 35.82 6.78 22.04
CA ASP A 22 34.49 6.16 22.12
C ASP A 22 33.99 5.69 20.74
N CYS A 23 34.60 6.18 19.66
CA CYS A 23 34.31 5.73 18.31
C CYS A 23 35.05 4.41 18.01
N LYS A 24 34.31 3.30 17.94
CA LYS A 24 34.85 1.96 17.61
C LYS A 24 35.50 1.88 16.23
N ASP A 25 35.10 2.73 15.29
CA ASP A 25 35.65 2.81 13.94
C ASP A 25 35.94 4.29 13.61
N PRO A 26 37.16 4.77 13.91
CA PRO A 26 37.53 6.16 13.62
C PRO A 26 37.74 6.34 12.12
N GLY A 27 36.85 7.11 11.49
CA GLY A 27 36.90 7.42 10.06
C GLY A 27 35.91 8.51 9.65
N GLU A 28 35.95 8.90 8.37
CA GLU A 28 35.00 9.87 7.81
C GLU A 28 33.63 9.22 7.62
N ILE A 29 32.60 9.82 8.24
CA ILE A 29 31.21 9.44 8.02
C ILE A 29 30.69 10.21 6.81
N ASN A 30 30.21 9.49 5.81
CA ASN A 30 29.59 10.07 4.62
C ASN A 30 28.07 10.00 4.72
N PHE A 31 27.40 11.14 4.58
CA PHE A 31 25.95 11.19 4.48
C PHE A 31 25.50 10.73 3.09
N VAL A 32 24.58 9.75 3.04
CA VAL A 32 23.93 9.32 1.79
C VAL A 32 22.51 9.84 1.80
N ALA A 33 22.22 10.82 0.94
CA ALA A 33 20.89 11.37 0.81
C ALA A 33 19.90 10.30 0.32
N SER A 34 18.80 10.12 1.05
CA SER A 34 17.74 9.18 0.70
C SER A 34 16.53 9.95 0.14
N ILE A 35 16.54 10.17 -1.17
CA ILE A 35 15.47 10.91 -1.86
C ILE A 35 14.28 9.97 -2.11
N GLN A 36 13.17 10.26 -1.45
CA GLN A 36 11.95 9.45 -1.50
C GLN A 36 11.06 9.82 -2.69
N ASN A 37 10.48 8.84 -3.37
CA ASN A 37 9.48 9.11 -4.42
C ASN A 37 8.08 9.16 -3.80
N TRP A 38 7.30 10.18 -4.16
CA TRP A 38 5.88 10.28 -3.77
C TRP A 38 5.07 9.04 -4.15
N PHE A 39 5.36 8.43 -5.30
CA PHE A 39 4.62 7.27 -5.81
C PHE A 39 5.25 5.92 -5.41
N ASN A 40 6.17 5.89 -4.44
CA ASN A 40 6.63 4.63 -3.87
C ASN A 40 5.69 4.22 -2.73
N PRO A 41 4.97 3.08 -2.84
CA PRO A 41 4.01 2.65 -1.82
C PRO A 41 4.66 2.31 -0.47
N ASN A 42 5.97 2.06 -0.43
CA ASN A 42 6.68 1.75 0.82
C ASN A 42 7.09 3.00 1.61
N ASN A 43 6.85 4.20 1.07
CA ASN A 43 7.23 5.46 1.72
C ASN A 43 6.12 6.08 2.56
N TRP A 44 4.95 5.45 2.58
CA TRP A 44 3.76 5.96 3.25
C TRP A 44 3.27 4.98 4.28
N GLN A 45 2.62 5.53 5.30
CA GLN A 45 2.01 4.78 6.36
C GLN A 45 0.61 5.34 6.59
N GLN A 46 -0.37 4.45 6.72
CA GLN A 46 -1.72 4.85 7.07
C GLN A 46 -1.77 5.23 8.56
N MET A 47 -2.41 6.36 8.82
CA MET A 47 -2.57 6.90 10.17
C MET A 47 -4.03 6.84 10.58
N GLU A 48 -4.29 6.55 11.86
CA GLU A 48 -5.59 6.73 12.47
C GLU A 48 -5.95 8.22 12.60
N VAL A 49 -7.23 8.51 12.87
CA VAL A 49 -7.73 9.88 13.08
C VAL A 49 -6.99 10.60 14.21
N ASN A 50 -6.50 9.87 15.22
CA ASN A 50 -5.71 10.38 16.33
C ASN A 50 -4.21 10.55 16.00
N LYS A 51 -3.82 10.43 14.71
CA LYS A 51 -2.44 10.48 14.23
C LYS A 51 -1.53 9.39 14.82
N GLN A 52 -2.08 8.27 15.25
CA GLN A 52 -1.30 7.08 15.58
C GLN A 52 -1.12 6.20 14.34
N PRO A 53 0.04 5.53 14.17
CA PRO A 53 0.21 4.55 13.12
C PRO A 53 -0.87 3.49 13.21
N PHE A 54 -1.49 3.14 12.08
CA PHE A 54 -2.44 2.04 12.05
C PHE A 54 -1.68 0.73 12.33
N THR A 55 -1.79 0.24 13.57
CA THR A 55 -0.92 -0.82 14.11
C THR A 55 -1.14 -2.21 13.48
N LEU A 56 -2.21 -2.36 12.70
CA LEU A 56 -2.69 -3.66 12.21
C LEU A 56 -2.63 -3.83 10.69
N SER A 57 -2.18 -2.84 9.92
CA SER A 57 -2.12 -3.00 8.46
C SER A 57 -0.68 -3.15 7.99
N PRO A 58 -0.25 -4.36 7.56
CA PRO A 58 0.86 -4.43 6.64
C PRO A 58 0.54 -3.60 5.38
N VAL A 59 1.57 -3.25 4.61
CA VAL A 59 1.43 -2.65 3.28
C VAL A 59 0.41 -3.48 2.50
N SER A 60 -0.72 -2.86 2.12
CA SER A 60 -1.81 -3.56 1.43
C SER A 60 -1.27 -4.17 0.14
N ILE A 61 -1.77 -5.34 -0.26
CA ILE A 61 -1.44 -5.90 -1.58
C ILE A 61 -1.96 -5.02 -2.73
N LEU A 62 -2.88 -4.10 -2.44
CA LEU A 62 -3.34 -3.03 -3.33
C LEU A 62 -2.37 -1.86 -3.24
N HIS A 63 -1.20 -2.02 -3.84
CA HIS A 63 -0.09 -1.07 -3.82
C HIS A 63 -0.48 0.37 -4.19
N ALA A 64 -1.44 0.56 -5.08
CA ALA A 64 -1.93 1.89 -5.45
C ALA A 64 -2.68 2.61 -4.32
N ASP A 65 -3.23 1.87 -3.37
CA ASP A 65 -3.91 2.42 -2.20
C ASP A 65 -2.93 2.69 -1.04
N ASN A 66 -1.66 2.30 -1.19
CA ASN A 66 -0.58 2.63 -0.25
C ASN A 66 0.18 3.91 -0.65
N VAL A 67 -0.20 4.57 -1.75
CA VAL A 67 0.24 5.94 -2.03
C VAL A 67 -0.91 6.90 -1.72
N PRO A 68 -0.67 8.16 -1.32
CA PRO A 68 -1.74 9.07 -0.97
C PRO A 68 -2.74 9.23 -2.11
N CYS A 69 -3.99 8.86 -1.86
CA CYS A 69 -5.08 8.95 -2.80
C CYS A 69 -5.58 10.40 -2.95
N VAL A 70 -6.38 10.66 -3.99
CA VAL A 70 -6.86 12.02 -4.28
C VAL A 70 -7.74 12.63 -3.20
N HIS A 71 -8.29 11.79 -2.31
CA HIS A 71 -9.17 12.17 -1.20
C HIS A 71 -8.48 12.18 0.17
N ASP A 72 -7.18 11.85 0.21
CA ASP A 72 -6.45 11.67 1.45
C ASP A 72 -5.93 12.99 2.03
N THR A 73 -5.63 12.95 3.32
CA THR A 73 -4.83 13.97 4.00
C THR A 73 -3.41 13.45 4.15
N VAL A 74 -2.45 14.15 3.57
CA VAL A 74 -1.03 13.83 3.69
C VAL A 74 -0.46 14.57 4.87
N VAL A 75 0.22 13.86 5.78
CA VAL A 75 0.86 14.47 6.95
C VAL A 75 2.36 14.28 6.86
N PHE A 76 3.10 15.38 6.87
CA PHE A 76 4.55 15.39 7.05
C PHE A 76 4.90 15.58 8.54
N PRO A 77 5.65 14.68 9.18
CA PRO A 77 5.95 14.77 10.61
C PRO A 77 6.75 16.03 10.97
N GLN A 78 6.37 16.71 12.05
CA GLN A 78 6.96 17.99 12.48
C GLN A 78 8.46 17.90 12.76
N ASP A 79 8.87 16.89 13.53
CA ASP A 79 10.25 16.74 14.01
C ASP A 79 11.06 15.80 13.12
N SER A 80 10.92 15.95 11.80
CA SER A 80 11.61 15.11 10.83
C SER A 80 12.12 15.89 9.62
N SER A 81 13.32 15.55 9.16
CA SER A 81 13.85 16.02 7.88
C SER A 81 13.62 14.96 6.81
N PHE A 82 13.10 15.36 5.66
CA PHE A 82 12.83 14.46 4.54
C PHE A 82 13.15 15.14 3.21
N ILE A 83 13.30 14.33 2.16
CA ILE A 83 13.35 14.81 0.78
C ILE A 83 12.41 13.94 -0.04
N VAL A 84 11.36 14.53 -0.59
CA VAL A 84 10.39 13.85 -1.47
C VAL A 84 10.45 14.44 -2.86
N LYS A 85 10.44 13.57 -3.87
CA LYS A 85 10.39 13.93 -5.28
C LYS A 85 9.11 13.44 -5.94
N SER A 86 8.66 14.20 -6.94
CA SER A 86 7.62 13.77 -7.87
C SER A 86 7.79 14.47 -9.21
N VAL A 87 7.71 13.67 -10.28
CA VAL A 87 7.60 14.18 -11.66
C VAL A 87 6.16 14.08 -12.18
N LEU A 88 5.29 13.35 -11.49
CA LEU A 88 3.89 13.18 -11.84
C LEU A 88 3.03 14.19 -11.06
N PRO A 89 1.82 14.50 -11.55
CA PRO A 89 0.86 15.32 -10.83
C PRO A 89 0.58 14.78 -9.43
N VAL A 90 0.73 15.63 -8.40
CA VAL A 90 0.35 15.33 -7.02
C VAL A 90 -0.95 16.04 -6.71
N ARG A 91 -1.98 15.28 -6.37
CA ARG A 91 -3.32 15.77 -6.01
C ARG A 91 -3.84 15.06 -4.78
N VAL A 92 -4.20 15.81 -3.75
CA VAL A 92 -4.73 15.26 -2.49
C VAL A 92 -5.83 16.17 -1.96
N ALA A 93 -6.58 15.72 -0.96
CA ALA A 93 -7.60 16.56 -0.34
C ALA A 93 -6.95 17.62 0.55
N ALA A 94 -5.97 17.21 1.36
CA ALA A 94 -5.28 18.09 2.30
C ALA A 94 -3.80 17.70 2.47
N VAL A 95 -2.98 18.68 2.86
CA VAL A 95 -1.60 18.47 3.30
C VAL A 95 -1.42 19.15 4.65
N GLU A 96 -0.83 18.46 5.61
CA GLU A 96 -0.36 19.02 6.87
C GLU A 96 1.17 19.03 6.85
N LEU A 97 1.75 20.21 7.07
CA LEU A 97 3.18 20.44 7.08
C LEU A 97 3.52 21.30 8.29
N PHE A 98 4.54 20.90 9.06
CA PHE A 98 4.89 21.54 10.34
C PHE A 98 3.73 21.62 11.35
N GLY A 99 2.77 20.68 11.26
CA GLY A 99 1.56 20.62 12.08
C GLY A 99 0.47 21.60 11.68
N GLU A 100 0.64 22.30 10.56
CA GLU A 100 -0.34 23.23 10.02
C GLU A 100 -0.91 22.73 8.70
N ALA A 101 -2.23 22.82 8.56
CA ALA A 101 -2.92 22.53 7.32
C ALA A 101 -2.51 23.55 6.24
N GLN A 102 -2.19 23.05 5.06
CA GLN A 102 -1.73 23.85 3.94
C GLN A 102 -2.84 24.05 2.91
N SER A 103 -2.93 25.27 2.40
CA SER A 103 -3.68 25.55 1.16
C SER A 103 -2.85 25.16 -0.06
N SER A 104 -3.48 25.00 -1.22
CA SER A 104 -2.76 24.75 -2.47
C SER A 104 -1.71 25.83 -2.77
N THR A 105 -2.04 27.10 -2.50
CA THR A 105 -1.11 28.22 -2.68
C THR A 105 0.03 28.19 -1.67
N SER A 106 -0.26 28.06 -0.37
CA SER A 106 0.78 28.07 0.68
C SER A 106 1.74 26.89 0.54
N PHE A 107 1.24 25.70 0.19
CA PHE A 107 2.08 24.54 -0.06
C PHE A 107 3.00 24.78 -1.27
N LYS A 108 2.46 25.36 -2.35
CA LYS A 108 3.22 25.69 -3.55
C LYS A 108 4.28 26.74 -3.32
N ASP A 109 3.94 27.79 -2.60
CA ASP A 109 4.88 28.84 -2.22
C ASP A 109 5.99 28.26 -1.33
N PHE A 110 5.64 27.38 -0.39
CA PHE A 110 6.61 26.71 0.47
C PHE A 110 7.58 25.85 -0.34
N TYR A 111 7.11 24.86 -1.12
CA TYR A 111 8.03 23.96 -1.82
C TYR A 111 8.85 24.66 -2.91
N SER A 112 8.42 25.85 -3.35
CA SER A 112 9.17 26.70 -4.28
C SER A 112 10.16 27.64 -3.58
N SER A 113 10.13 27.74 -2.25
CA SER A 113 11.07 28.52 -1.44
C SER A 113 12.46 27.86 -1.38
N ALA A 114 13.47 28.61 -0.89
CA ALA A 114 14.82 28.08 -0.74
C ALA A 114 14.86 26.82 0.15
N SER A 115 14.27 26.85 1.35
CA SER A 115 14.23 25.70 2.25
C SER A 115 13.28 24.60 1.75
N GLY A 116 12.10 24.96 1.25
CA GLY A 116 11.16 23.96 0.74
C GLY A 116 11.69 23.18 -0.45
N SER A 117 12.47 23.81 -1.33
CA SER A 117 13.11 23.12 -2.47
C SER A 117 14.17 22.09 -2.05
N MET A 118 14.67 22.15 -0.80
CA MET A 118 15.54 21.13 -0.23
C MET A 118 14.75 19.90 0.25
N GLN A 119 13.47 20.08 0.61
CA GLN A 119 12.57 19.02 1.08
C GLN A 119 11.69 18.43 -0.03
N PHE A 120 11.38 19.22 -1.05
CA PHE A 120 10.42 18.88 -2.09
C PHE A 120 11.01 19.17 -3.47
N ASN A 121 11.30 18.09 -4.21
CA ASN A 121 11.72 18.14 -5.60
C ASN A 121 10.53 17.76 -6.51
N PHE A 122 9.59 18.69 -6.64
CA PHE A 122 8.40 18.53 -7.46
C PHE A 122 8.53 19.27 -8.78
N THR A 123 8.47 18.52 -9.88
CA THR A 123 8.45 19.08 -11.24
C THR A 123 7.09 18.93 -11.91
N GLY A 124 6.23 18.04 -11.38
CA GLY A 124 4.82 17.92 -11.77
C GLY A 124 3.93 18.97 -11.09
N PRO A 125 2.71 19.19 -11.59
CA PRO A 125 1.74 20.09 -10.95
C PRO A 125 1.28 19.52 -9.60
N THR A 126 1.00 20.42 -8.66
CA THR A 126 0.45 20.08 -7.34
C THR A 126 -0.92 20.72 -7.17
N ASP A 127 -1.85 19.98 -6.56
CA ASP A 127 -3.24 20.40 -6.37
C ASP A 127 -3.77 19.91 -5.01
N ILE A 128 -4.07 20.85 -4.10
CA ILE A 128 -4.71 20.55 -2.81
C ILE A 128 -6.16 20.98 -2.93
N THR A 129 -7.05 19.99 -2.99
CA THR A 129 -8.40 20.18 -3.53
C THR A 129 -9.47 20.48 -2.50
N ALA A 130 -9.19 20.23 -1.21
CA ALA A 130 -10.18 20.21 -0.13
C ALA A 130 -11.38 19.25 -0.36
N ASN A 131 -11.28 18.35 -1.36
CA ASN A 131 -12.34 17.41 -1.70
C ASN A 131 -12.08 16.04 -1.05
N HIS A 132 -12.59 15.90 0.17
CA HIS A 132 -12.59 14.62 0.89
C HIS A 132 -13.60 13.63 0.29
N CYS A 133 -13.48 12.34 0.62
CA CYS A 133 -14.44 11.33 0.17
C CYS A 133 -15.73 11.42 0.99
N ASP A 134 -16.76 12.06 0.43
CA ASP A 134 -18.08 12.16 1.06
C ASP A 134 -19.03 11.02 0.64
N ASP A 135 -18.62 10.17 -0.31
CA ASP A 135 -19.38 9.01 -0.75
C ASP A 135 -19.26 7.88 0.30
N ARG A 136 -20.38 7.56 0.94
CA ARG A 136 -20.46 6.50 1.97
C ARG A 136 -20.09 5.12 1.45
N THR A 137 -20.23 4.90 0.15
CA THR A 137 -19.84 3.64 -0.48
C THR A 137 -18.33 3.56 -0.77
N GLY A 138 -17.58 4.62 -0.45
CA GLY A 138 -16.16 4.77 -0.70
C GLY A 138 -15.86 5.58 -1.96
N CYS A 139 -14.58 5.90 -2.17
CA CYS A 139 -14.07 6.55 -3.36
C CYS A 139 -12.89 5.76 -3.92
N ALA A 140 -12.73 5.76 -5.25
CA ALA A 140 -11.55 5.21 -5.86
C ALA A 140 -10.32 6.06 -5.51
N CYS A 141 -9.15 5.42 -5.37
CA CYS A 141 -7.91 6.12 -5.02
C CYS A 141 -7.52 7.18 -6.07
N GLY A 142 -7.86 6.95 -7.35
CA GLY A 142 -7.67 7.88 -8.46
C GLY A 142 -6.26 7.92 -9.06
N TYR A 143 -5.37 7.03 -8.60
CA TYR A 143 -3.98 6.92 -9.05
C TYR A 143 -3.61 5.64 -9.76
N TRP A 144 -4.58 4.78 -10.06
CA TRP A 144 -4.30 3.59 -10.84
C TRP A 144 -3.80 3.90 -12.27
N LYS A 145 -4.17 5.04 -12.83
CA LYS A 145 -3.56 5.60 -14.05
C LYS A 145 -2.04 5.77 -14.02
N PHE A 146 -1.42 5.81 -12.83
CA PHE A 146 0.03 5.88 -12.62
C PHE A 146 0.65 4.55 -12.17
N ALA A 147 -0.06 3.43 -12.34
CA ALA A 147 0.38 2.08 -11.96
C ALA A 147 1.82 1.79 -12.36
N LYS A 148 2.23 2.13 -13.60
CA LYS A 148 3.60 1.87 -14.07
C LYS A 148 4.67 2.49 -13.16
N THR A 149 4.46 3.72 -12.68
CA THR A 149 5.42 4.38 -11.79
C THR A 149 5.36 3.80 -10.39
N ILE A 150 4.16 3.55 -9.87
CA ILE A 150 3.97 2.92 -8.55
C ILE A 150 4.65 1.55 -8.51
N CYS A 151 4.38 0.72 -9.51
CA CYS A 151 4.90 -0.64 -9.60
C CYS A 151 6.39 -0.73 -9.91
N SER A 152 7.01 0.35 -10.42
CA SER A 152 8.47 0.40 -10.57
C SER A 152 9.22 0.38 -9.23
N HIS A 153 8.52 0.66 -8.12
CA HIS A 153 9.03 0.61 -6.76
C HIS A 153 8.68 -0.68 -6.01
N VAL A 154 7.93 -1.59 -6.64
CA VAL A 154 7.48 -2.84 -6.03
C VAL A 154 8.25 -4.00 -6.63
N LYS A 155 8.72 -4.91 -5.79
CA LYS A 155 9.31 -6.17 -6.22
C LYS A 155 8.28 -7.28 -6.03
N CYS A 156 7.84 -7.88 -7.13
CA CYS A 156 6.91 -9.00 -7.09
C CYS A 156 7.63 -10.33 -6.95
N GLU A 157 7.09 -11.20 -6.11
CA GLU A 157 7.48 -12.60 -6.05
C GLU A 157 6.72 -13.40 -7.09
N GLU A 158 7.27 -14.54 -7.52
CA GLU A 158 6.58 -15.42 -8.45
C GLU A 158 5.39 -16.12 -7.75
N PRO A 159 4.18 -16.08 -8.31
CA PRO A 159 3.03 -16.75 -7.72
C PRO A 159 3.23 -18.26 -7.57
N THR A 160 2.72 -18.84 -6.48
CA THR A 160 2.84 -20.27 -6.17
C THR A 160 1.63 -21.11 -6.64
N CYS A 161 0.62 -20.46 -7.22
CA CYS A 161 -0.64 -21.05 -7.70
C CYS A 161 -0.73 -21.07 -9.24
N ALA A 162 -1.66 -21.86 -9.77
CA ALA A 162 -2.08 -21.78 -11.17
C ALA A 162 -3.09 -20.63 -11.31
N SER A 163 -3.15 -20.00 -12.49
CA SER A 163 -4.11 -18.91 -12.76
C SER A 163 -4.03 -17.78 -11.73
N ALA A 164 -2.81 -17.35 -11.39
CA ALA A 164 -2.62 -16.13 -10.63
C ALA A 164 -3.22 -14.94 -11.38
N PHE A 165 -3.74 -13.95 -10.65
CA PHE A 165 -4.43 -12.80 -11.23
C PHE A 165 -3.95 -11.51 -10.56
N GLN A 166 -4.18 -10.37 -11.21
CA GLN A 166 -3.75 -9.06 -10.72
C GLN A 166 -4.97 -8.18 -10.42
N PRO A 167 -5.32 -7.97 -9.13
CA PRO A 167 -6.39 -7.06 -8.73
C PRO A 167 -6.13 -5.61 -9.18
N GLU A 168 -7.19 -4.82 -9.37
CA GLU A 168 -7.04 -3.38 -9.62
C GLU A 168 -6.34 -2.73 -8.43
N GLY A 169 -5.27 -1.97 -8.68
CA GLY A 169 -4.47 -1.38 -7.60
C GLY A 169 -3.29 -2.26 -7.15
N SER A 170 -3.22 -3.54 -7.53
CA SER A 170 -2.06 -4.38 -7.19
C SER A 170 -1.00 -4.36 -8.28
N CYS A 171 0.28 -4.27 -7.89
CA CYS A 171 1.40 -4.37 -8.82
C CYS A 171 1.80 -5.81 -9.18
N CYS A 172 1.37 -6.78 -8.37
CA CYS A 172 1.79 -8.17 -8.48
C CYS A 172 0.59 -9.07 -8.75
N GLU A 173 0.84 -10.16 -9.45
CA GLU A 173 -0.12 -11.26 -9.48
C GLU A 173 -0.19 -11.92 -8.09
N VAL A 174 -1.38 -12.33 -7.69
CA VAL A 174 -1.66 -12.93 -6.39
C VAL A 174 -2.31 -14.30 -6.54
N CYS A 175 -2.18 -15.10 -5.48
CA CYS A 175 -2.89 -16.35 -5.29
C CYS A 175 -4.00 -16.15 -4.28
N GLY A 176 -5.24 -16.46 -4.65
CA GLY A 176 -6.39 -16.15 -3.82
C GLY A 176 -7.71 -16.14 -4.57
N THR A 177 -8.62 -15.29 -4.10
CA THR A 177 -9.93 -15.05 -4.71
C THR A 177 -10.22 -13.56 -4.76
N LEU A 178 -10.72 -13.09 -5.90
CA LEU A 178 -11.21 -11.72 -6.11
C LEU A 178 -12.74 -11.74 -6.17
N LEU A 179 -13.37 -11.12 -5.17
CA LEU A 179 -14.80 -10.87 -5.18
C LEU A 179 -15.08 -9.47 -5.73
N LYS A 180 -16.15 -9.36 -6.51
CA LYS A 180 -16.78 -8.10 -6.90
C LYS A 180 -18.09 -7.95 -6.17
N LEU A 181 -18.26 -6.79 -5.53
CA LEU A 181 -19.46 -6.41 -4.83
C LEU A 181 -20.19 -5.32 -5.60
N GLY A 182 -21.45 -5.62 -5.94
CA GLY A 182 -22.43 -4.63 -6.33
C GLY A 182 -22.98 -3.92 -5.09
N LEU A 183 -22.99 -2.59 -5.14
CA LEU A 183 -23.36 -1.75 -4.00
C LEU A 183 -24.88 -1.53 -3.97
N GLY A 184 -25.51 -1.84 -2.82
CA GLY A 184 -26.90 -1.45 -2.56
C GLY A 184 -27.01 0.03 -2.17
N GLN A 185 -28.23 0.57 -2.13
CA GLN A 185 -28.47 2.00 -1.86
C GLN A 185 -27.90 2.48 -0.52
N ASP A 186 -27.91 1.62 0.50
CA ASP A 186 -27.48 1.96 1.87
C ASP A 186 -26.14 1.30 2.26
N PHE A 187 -25.35 0.86 1.27
CA PHE A 187 -24.02 0.30 1.52
C PHE A 187 -23.11 1.35 2.18
N LYS A 188 -22.38 0.93 3.22
CA LYS A 188 -21.41 1.76 3.92
C LYS A 188 -20.06 1.06 3.95
N MET A 189 -19.06 1.69 3.33
CA MET A 189 -17.71 1.12 3.24
C MET A 189 -17.09 0.89 4.62
N ASN A 190 -17.30 1.80 5.58
CA ASN A 190 -16.71 1.67 6.92
C ASN A 190 -17.24 0.43 7.66
N ASP A 191 -18.56 0.23 7.67
CA ASP A 191 -19.20 -0.94 8.30
C ASP A 191 -18.69 -2.24 7.65
N PHE A 192 -18.54 -2.22 6.31
CA PHE A 192 -18.01 -3.35 5.56
C PHE A 192 -16.53 -3.63 5.84
N THR A 193 -15.68 -2.60 5.92
CA THR A 193 -14.27 -2.76 6.29
C THR A 193 -14.11 -3.31 7.70
N SER A 194 -14.96 -2.89 8.65
CA SER A 194 -14.96 -3.45 10.01
C SER A 194 -15.36 -4.93 10.03
N LEU A 195 -16.34 -5.33 9.20
CA LEU A 195 -16.66 -6.75 8.99
C LEU A 195 -15.43 -7.52 8.48
N LEU A 196 -14.77 -7.03 7.42
CA LEU A 196 -13.62 -7.71 6.82
C LEU A 196 -12.45 -7.85 7.79
N GLN A 197 -12.19 -6.82 8.60
CA GLN A 197 -11.19 -6.86 9.66
C GLN A 197 -11.50 -7.95 10.68
N ASN A 198 -12.75 -8.01 11.18
CA ASN A 198 -13.17 -9.06 12.11
C ASN A 198 -13.08 -10.46 11.47
N PHE A 199 -13.51 -10.58 10.22
CA PHE A 199 -13.49 -11.84 9.48
C PHE A 199 -12.07 -12.39 9.31
N SER A 200 -11.12 -11.54 8.92
CA SER A 200 -9.71 -11.91 8.76
C SER A 200 -9.02 -12.20 10.11
N GLN A 201 -9.35 -11.45 11.17
CA GLN A 201 -8.65 -11.60 12.46
C GLN A 201 -9.19 -12.72 13.35
N ASN A 202 -10.49 -13.01 13.30
CA ASN A 202 -11.13 -13.93 14.26
C ASN A 202 -11.67 -15.20 13.61
N GLU A 203 -12.05 -15.16 12.33
CA GLU A 203 -12.66 -16.31 11.65
C GLU A 203 -11.68 -17.02 10.72
N TYR A 204 -10.77 -16.28 10.08
CA TYR A 204 -9.77 -16.80 9.13
C TYR A 204 -8.39 -16.18 9.34
N GLU A 205 -7.74 -16.47 10.49
CA GLU A 205 -6.44 -15.89 10.88
C GLU A 205 -5.32 -16.00 9.82
N ASP A 206 -5.36 -17.02 8.96
CA ASP A 206 -4.37 -17.25 7.90
C ASP A 206 -4.73 -16.59 6.55
N VAL A 207 -5.86 -15.88 6.45
CA VAL A 207 -6.34 -15.23 5.24
C VAL A 207 -6.19 -13.73 5.38
N SER A 208 -5.37 -13.15 4.50
CA SER A 208 -5.26 -11.71 4.36
C SER A 208 -6.37 -11.17 3.47
N VAL A 209 -6.97 -10.05 3.87
CA VAL A 209 -8.06 -9.41 3.13
C VAL A 209 -7.67 -7.98 2.80
N ALA A 210 -7.82 -7.61 1.53
CA ALA A 210 -7.73 -6.23 1.06
C ALA A 210 -9.02 -5.83 0.34
N THR A 211 -9.44 -4.59 0.51
CA THR A 211 -10.67 -4.07 -0.12
C THR A 211 -10.45 -2.66 -0.62
N SER A 212 -11.06 -2.34 -1.77
CA SER A 212 -11.11 -0.96 -2.27
C SER A 212 -12.28 -0.76 -3.22
N LYS A 213 -12.69 0.50 -3.38
CA LYS A 213 -13.63 0.87 -4.45
C LYS A 213 -12.85 1.17 -5.72
N THR A 214 -13.25 0.55 -6.82
CA THR A 214 -12.60 0.70 -8.12
C THR A 214 -13.10 1.91 -8.89
N GLU A 215 -12.37 2.34 -9.91
CA GLU A 215 -12.82 3.40 -10.82
C GLU A 215 -14.08 3.00 -11.61
N ALA A 216 -14.32 1.69 -11.79
CA ALA A 216 -15.52 1.12 -12.39
C ALA A 216 -16.72 1.06 -11.42
N ASN A 217 -16.63 1.72 -10.25
CA ASN A 217 -17.70 1.89 -9.27
C ASN A 217 -18.26 0.57 -8.70
N PHE A 218 -17.38 -0.39 -8.43
CA PHE A 218 -17.69 -1.56 -7.61
C PHE A 218 -16.67 -1.68 -6.47
N VAL A 219 -17.02 -2.43 -5.43
CA VAL A 219 -16.05 -2.74 -4.36
C VAL A 219 -15.43 -4.10 -4.67
N GLN A 220 -14.10 -4.14 -4.71
CA GLN A 220 -13.37 -5.40 -4.82
C GLN A 220 -12.96 -5.88 -3.44
N VAL A 221 -12.96 -7.19 -3.23
CA VAL A 221 -12.38 -7.83 -2.05
C VAL A 221 -11.41 -8.88 -2.53
N VAL A 222 -10.15 -8.72 -2.17
CA VAL A 222 -9.08 -9.66 -2.48
C VAL A 222 -8.77 -10.44 -1.21
N LEU A 223 -8.98 -11.75 -1.27
CA LEU A 223 -8.60 -12.67 -0.22
C LEU A 223 -7.37 -13.45 -0.69
N THR A 224 -6.32 -13.49 0.11
CA THR A 224 -5.09 -14.24 -0.18
C THR A 224 -4.67 -15.08 1.01
N ASP A 225 -3.93 -16.15 0.74
CA ASP A 225 -3.36 -17.02 1.76
C ASP A 225 -1.97 -17.52 1.32
N ARG A 226 -1.28 -18.22 2.23
CA ARG A 226 0.06 -18.80 1.98
C ARG A 226 0.03 -20.19 1.32
N GLU A 227 -1.16 -20.75 1.11
CA GLU A 227 -1.43 -22.10 0.61
C GLU A 227 -1.93 -22.10 -0.85
N GLY A 228 -1.55 -21.08 -1.63
CA GLY A 228 -1.85 -21.00 -3.05
C GLY A 228 -3.32 -20.67 -3.36
N GLY A 229 -4.06 -20.09 -2.41
CA GLY A 229 -5.42 -19.58 -2.60
C GLY A 229 -6.54 -20.51 -2.11
N ASN A 230 -6.22 -21.69 -1.55
CA ASN A 230 -7.23 -22.65 -1.10
C ASN A 230 -8.06 -22.13 0.10
N LYS A 231 -7.39 -21.55 1.11
CA LYS A 231 -8.07 -21.00 2.29
C LYS A 231 -8.83 -19.72 1.93
N ALA A 232 -8.27 -18.89 1.07
CA ALA A 232 -8.88 -17.69 0.54
C ALA A 232 -10.17 -18.02 -0.23
N GLN A 233 -10.19 -19.12 -0.99
CA GLN A 233 -11.42 -19.60 -1.63
C GLN A 233 -12.49 -19.96 -0.60
N MET A 234 -12.17 -20.80 0.39
CA MET A 234 -13.11 -21.18 1.44
C MET A 234 -13.64 -19.95 2.20
N ALA A 235 -12.75 -19.02 2.52
CA ALA A 235 -13.08 -17.76 3.16
C ALA A 235 -13.99 -16.89 2.27
N ALA A 236 -13.74 -16.83 0.96
CA ALA A 236 -14.55 -16.08 0.02
C ALA A 236 -15.96 -16.68 -0.11
N GLU A 237 -16.09 -18.01 -0.13
CA GLU A 237 -17.38 -18.71 -0.15
C GLU A 237 -18.18 -18.42 1.13
N HIS A 238 -17.55 -18.51 2.29
CA HIS A 238 -18.21 -18.19 3.56
C HIS A 238 -18.57 -16.71 3.67
N LEU A 239 -17.69 -15.78 3.28
CA LEU A 239 -17.98 -14.35 3.26
C LEU A 239 -19.19 -14.05 2.37
N LYS A 240 -19.31 -14.72 1.22
CA LYS A 240 -20.50 -14.61 0.36
C LYS A 240 -21.77 -15.03 1.09
N GLU A 241 -21.74 -16.13 1.83
CA GLU A 241 -22.88 -16.61 2.62
C GLU A 241 -23.25 -15.60 3.71
N VAL A 242 -22.26 -15.05 4.44
CA VAL A 242 -22.48 -13.99 5.44
C VAL A 242 -23.17 -12.79 4.83
N LEU A 243 -22.69 -12.29 3.68
CA LEU A 243 -23.29 -11.13 2.99
C LEU A 243 -24.69 -11.42 2.41
N ILE A 244 -24.98 -12.68 2.08
CA ILE A 244 -26.31 -13.08 1.62
C ILE A 244 -27.28 -13.15 2.80
N LEU A 245 -26.86 -13.70 3.94
CA LEU A 245 -27.69 -13.92 5.12
C LEU A 245 -27.92 -12.62 5.89
N ASP A 246 -26.88 -11.82 6.08
CA ASP A 246 -26.96 -10.55 6.79
C ASP A 246 -27.21 -9.39 5.82
N LYS A 247 -28.48 -9.02 5.70
CA LYS A 247 -28.91 -7.89 4.85
C LYS A 247 -28.49 -6.53 5.37
N SER A 248 -27.97 -6.41 6.60
CA SER A 248 -27.56 -5.12 7.15
C SER A 248 -26.36 -4.50 6.42
N PHE A 249 -25.56 -5.31 5.73
CA PHE A 249 -24.43 -4.84 4.93
C PHE A 249 -24.84 -4.21 3.59
N ASN A 250 -26.10 -4.33 3.17
CA ASN A 250 -26.65 -3.72 1.94
C ASN A 250 -25.81 -4.02 0.67
N VAL A 251 -25.28 -5.23 0.56
CA VAL A 251 -24.61 -5.71 -0.66
C VAL A 251 -25.67 -6.23 -1.63
N ALA A 252 -25.70 -5.70 -2.85
CA ALA A 252 -26.71 -6.04 -3.85
C ALA A 252 -26.39 -7.36 -4.55
N VAL A 253 -25.13 -7.56 -4.92
CA VAL A 253 -24.63 -8.73 -5.64
C VAL A 253 -23.20 -9.01 -5.20
N THR A 254 -22.84 -10.29 -5.08
CA THR A 254 -21.46 -10.72 -4.89
C THR A 254 -21.08 -11.76 -5.93
N GLU A 255 -20.07 -11.46 -6.74
CA GLU A 255 -19.56 -12.31 -7.81
C GLU A 255 -18.09 -12.67 -7.56
N VAL A 256 -17.71 -13.90 -7.88
CA VAL A 256 -16.29 -14.26 -7.98
C VAL A 256 -15.83 -13.83 -9.37
N LEU A 257 -14.90 -12.89 -9.44
CA LEU A 257 -14.32 -12.44 -10.72
C LEU A 257 -13.14 -13.31 -11.14
N GLU A 258 -12.22 -13.52 -10.21
CA GLU A 258 -10.99 -14.27 -10.44
C GLU A 258 -10.73 -15.18 -9.26
N GLN A 259 -10.15 -16.34 -9.54
CA GLN A 259 -9.83 -17.35 -8.54
C GLN A 259 -8.63 -18.17 -9.00
N SER A 260 -7.61 -18.26 -8.15
CA SER A 260 -6.44 -19.08 -8.45
C SER A 260 -6.74 -20.56 -8.26
N GLY A 261 -6.08 -21.40 -9.05
CA GLY A 261 -6.09 -22.86 -8.89
C GLY A 261 -4.80 -23.37 -8.22
N THR A 262 -4.81 -24.64 -7.79
CA THR A 262 -3.58 -25.31 -7.32
C THR A 262 -2.62 -25.58 -8.48
N LYS A 263 -1.33 -25.24 -8.34
CA LYS A 263 -0.30 -25.70 -9.30
C LYS A 263 -0.26 -27.23 -9.29
N ALA A 264 -0.39 -27.85 -10.47
CA ALA A 264 -0.12 -29.27 -10.61
C ALA A 264 1.35 -29.53 -10.25
N ILE A 265 1.61 -30.35 -9.24
CA ILE A 265 2.95 -30.86 -8.98
C ILE A 265 3.36 -31.65 -10.22
N ALA A 266 4.34 -31.15 -10.96
CA ALA A 266 4.88 -31.86 -12.12
C ALA A 266 5.24 -33.28 -11.67
N GLY A 267 4.51 -34.27 -12.19
CA GLY A 267 4.68 -35.66 -11.83
C GLY A 267 6.15 -36.05 -11.93
N LYS A 268 6.69 -36.54 -10.83
CA LYS A 268 7.99 -37.21 -10.77
C LYS A 268 7.99 -38.24 -11.90
N LYS A 269 8.71 -37.97 -13.00
CA LYS A 269 8.96 -38.99 -14.02
C LYS A 269 9.67 -40.12 -13.29
N THR A 270 8.94 -41.20 -13.01
CA THR A 270 9.52 -42.46 -12.61
C THR A 270 10.41 -42.91 -13.75
N GLY A 271 11.72 -42.67 -13.62
CA GLY A 271 12.72 -43.23 -14.48
C GLY A 271 12.56 -44.75 -14.44
N SER A 272 12.09 -45.32 -15.54
CA SER A 272 12.14 -46.76 -15.77
C SER A 272 13.61 -47.14 -15.85
N CYS A 273 14.14 -47.78 -14.80
CA CYS A 273 15.40 -48.49 -14.87
C CYS A 273 15.20 -49.65 -15.86
N ALA A 274 15.75 -49.51 -17.06
CA ALA A 274 15.94 -50.63 -17.97
C ALA A 274 16.94 -51.60 -17.35
N SER A 275 16.48 -52.78 -16.96
CA SER A 275 17.32 -53.91 -16.59
C SER A 275 17.96 -54.49 -17.84
N ILE A 276 19.28 -54.39 -17.97
CA ILE A 276 20.06 -55.13 -18.96
C ILE A 276 20.30 -56.52 -18.39
N THR A 277 19.57 -57.51 -18.91
CA THR A 277 19.88 -58.93 -18.72
C THR A 277 20.98 -59.33 -19.71
N HIS A 278 22.16 -59.67 -19.18
CA HIS A 278 23.17 -60.44 -19.92
C HIS A 278 22.69 -61.89 -20.04
N ASN A 279 22.54 -62.36 -21.29
CA ASN A 279 22.48 -63.78 -21.60
C ASN A 279 23.81 -64.16 -22.27
N SER A 280 24.44 -65.18 -21.68
CA SER A 280 25.48 -66.12 -22.18
C SER A 280 26.62 -65.58 -23.05
#